data_AF-A0A942LHX1-F1
#
_entry.id   AF-A0A942LHX1-F1
#
_cell.length_a   1.000
_cell.length_b   1.000
_cell.length_c   1.000
_cell.angle_alpha   90.00
_cell.angle_beta   90.00
_cell.angle_gamma   90.00
#
_symmetry.space_group_name_H-M   'P 1'
#
loop_
_entity.id
_entity.type
_entity.pdbx_description
1 polymer ?
#
loop_
_entity_poly.entity_id
_entity_poly.type
_entity_poly.pdbx_seq_one_letter_code
_entity_poly.pdbx_strand_id
1 'polypeptide(L)'
;MLAVVALTACGSQPPTPGWQLNAKGSIDRAAQAWLSGDSRVEAVEFARARAEVASTGRADLVARIEMLRCATRVAALVFELCSGFEALAADATPAEQAYARYLAGRAQAEDAALLPPVHRSLAIGTVSPEAALAALTDPLSRLVAAGVLMQRGQASPA
;
A
#
# COMPACT_ATOMS: atom_id res chain seq x y z
N MET A 1 -19.27 0.90 -55.77
CA MET A 1 -18.55 0.25 -54.65
C MET A 1 -18.84 1.08 -53.40
N LEU A 2 -19.86 0.70 -52.62
CA LEU A 2 -20.24 1.41 -51.40
C LEU A 2 -19.27 1.00 -50.27
N ALA A 3 -18.45 1.93 -49.80
CA ALA A 3 -17.62 1.74 -48.62
C ALA A 3 -18.47 2.01 -47.38
N VAL A 4 -18.83 0.95 -46.65
CA VAL A 4 -19.47 1.02 -45.34
C VAL A 4 -18.41 1.39 -44.31
N VAL A 5 -18.57 2.58 -43.70
CA VAL A 5 -17.78 3.01 -42.55
C VAL A 5 -18.31 2.30 -41.31
N ALA A 6 -17.56 1.33 -40.80
CA ALA A 6 -17.84 0.70 -39.51
C ALA A 6 -17.23 1.55 -38.37
N LEU A 7 -18.03 2.43 -37.78
CA LEU A 7 -17.72 3.08 -36.52
C LEU A 7 -17.96 2.09 -35.37
N THR A 8 -16.90 1.40 -34.92
CA THR A 8 -16.91 0.60 -33.68
C THR A 8 -16.53 1.49 -32.50
N ALA A 9 -17.45 2.35 -32.05
CA ALA A 9 -17.30 3.06 -30.79
C ALA A 9 -17.95 2.25 -29.65
N CYS A 10 -17.31 1.16 -29.23
CA CYS A 10 -17.59 0.52 -27.93
C CYS A 10 -16.61 1.07 -26.91
N GLY A 11 -17.01 2.11 -26.17
CA GLY A 11 -16.14 2.77 -25.20
C GLY A 11 -16.91 3.52 -24.12
N SER A 12 -18.01 2.97 -23.61
CA SER A 12 -18.62 3.46 -22.37
C SER A 12 -17.96 2.74 -21.19
N GLN A 13 -16.81 3.23 -20.74
CA GLN A 13 -16.27 2.79 -19.46
C GLN A 13 -17.23 3.27 -18.36
N PRO A 14 -17.77 2.37 -17.52
CA PRO A 14 -18.68 2.77 -16.45
C PRO A 14 -17.98 3.78 -15.53
N PRO A 15 -18.72 4.77 -14.98
CA PRO A 15 -18.14 5.68 -14.02
C PRO A 15 -17.58 4.91 -12.82
N THR A 16 -16.47 5.40 -12.27
CA THR A 16 -15.84 4.81 -11.09
C THR A 16 -16.87 4.69 -9.96
N PRO A 17 -17.07 3.51 -9.36
CA PRO A 17 -18.02 3.34 -8.28
C PRO A 17 -17.72 4.28 -7.10
N GLY A 18 -18.77 4.86 -6.49
CA GLY A 18 -18.61 5.83 -5.39
C GLY A 18 -17.78 5.28 -4.21
N TRP A 19 -17.89 3.98 -3.91
CA TRP A 19 -17.12 3.33 -2.85
C TRP A 19 -15.61 3.45 -3.06
N GLN A 20 -15.12 3.44 -4.31
CA GLN A 20 -13.68 3.56 -4.60
C GLN A 20 -13.17 4.95 -4.24
N LEU A 21 -13.91 5.99 -4.62
CA LEU A 21 -13.57 7.38 -4.31
C LEU A 21 -13.65 7.65 -2.81
N ASN A 22 -14.72 7.16 -2.16
CA ASN A 22 -14.90 7.32 -0.72
C ASN A 22 -13.82 6.60 0.08
N ALA A 23 -13.51 5.35 -0.28
CA ALA A 23 -12.46 4.57 0.35
C ALA A 23 -11.09 5.24 0.18
N LYS A 24 -10.75 5.67 -1.04
CA LYS A 24 -9.48 6.35 -1.33
C LYS A 24 -9.33 7.64 -0.54
N GLY A 25 -10.34 8.52 -0.58
CA GLY A 25 -10.28 9.78 0.15
C GLY A 25 -10.18 9.58 1.67
N SER A 26 -10.88 8.59 2.22
CA SER A 26 -10.86 8.30 3.65
C SER A 26 -9.54 7.68 4.08
N ILE A 27 -8.96 6.75 3.32
CA ILE A 27 -7.67 6.15 3.68
C ILE A 27 -6.51 7.15 3.56
N ASP A 28 -6.55 8.08 2.61
CA ASP A 28 -5.57 9.16 2.51
C ASP A 28 -5.62 10.09 3.74
N ARG A 29 -6.83 10.48 4.18
CA ARG A 29 -7.01 11.28 5.40
C ARG A 29 -6.58 10.52 6.64
N ALA A 30 -6.83 9.21 6.71
CA ALA A 30 -6.36 8.39 7.82
C ALA A 30 -4.83 8.36 7.89
N ALA A 31 -4.15 8.16 6.75
CA ALA A 31 -2.69 8.18 6.67
C ALA A 31 -2.11 9.54 7.08
N GLN A 32 -2.69 10.64 6.60
CA GLN A 32 -2.29 11.99 6.99
C GLN A 32 -2.47 12.21 8.49
N ALA A 33 -3.65 11.88 9.03
CA ALA A 33 -3.98 12.05 10.44
C ALA A 33 -3.03 11.26 11.35
N TRP A 34 -2.69 10.03 10.98
CA TRP A 34 -1.68 9.24 11.70
C TRP A 34 -0.33 9.96 11.75
N LEU A 35 0.18 10.38 10.59
CA LEU A 35 1.49 10.99 10.46
C LEU A 35 1.56 12.40 11.08
N SER A 36 0.42 13.06 11.28
CA SER A 36 0.31 14.32 12.03
C SER A 36 -0.03 14.12 13.52
N GLY A 37 -0.16 12.89 14.01
CA GLY A 37 -0.44 12.57 15.41
C GLY A 37 -1.91 12.65 15.84
N ASP A 38 -2.85 12.83 14.91
CA ASP A 38 -4.29 12.84 15.18
C ASP A 38 -4.89 11.42 15.10
N SER A 39 -4.62 10.62 16.13
CA SER A 39 -5.09 9.22 16.22
C SER A 39 -6.62 9.07 16.22
N ARG A 40 -7.36 10.10 16.67
CA ARG A 40 -8.84 10.05 16.68
C ARG A 40 -9.39 10.19 15.27
N VAL A 41 -8.86 11.15 14.49
CA VAL A 41 -9.25 11.30 13.08
C VAL A 41 -8.80 10.10 12.26
N GLU A 42 -7.59 9.58 12.51
CA GLU A 42 -7.09 8.35 11.88
C GLU A 42 -8.07 7.20 12.05
N ALA A 43 -8.52 6.93 13.28
CA ALA A 43 -9.41 5.81 13.57
C ALA A 43 -10.76 5.94 12.86
N VAL A 44 -11.32 7.15 12.82
CA VAL A 44 -12.61 7.43 12.15
C VAL A 44 -12.50 7.25 10.63
N GLU A 45 -11.48 7.85 10.02
CA GLU A 45 -11.29 7.81 8.57
C GLU A 45 -10.88 6.41 8.09
N PHE A 46 -10.07 5.71 8.88
CA PHE A 46 -9.72 4.32 8.62
C PHE A 46 -10.97 3.41 8.66
N ALA A 47 -11.80 3.54 9.70
CA ALA A 47 -13.03 2.77 9.83
C ALA A 47 -13.99 3.02 8.65
N ARG A 48 -14.09 4.29 8.20
CA ARG A 48 -14.87 4.64 7.00
C ARG A 48 -14.32 3.98 5.75
N ALA A 49 -13.01 4.08 5.49
CA ALA A 49 -12.39 3.45 4.33
C ALA A 49 -12.62 1.94 4.31
N ARG A 50 -12.42 1.29 5.46
CA ARG A 50 -12.63 -0.15 5.64
C ARG A 50 -14.08 -0.55 5.41
N ALA A 51 -15.06 0.24 5.89
CA ALA A 51 -16.48 -0.04 5.70
C ALA A 51 -16.92 0.07 4.23
N GLU A 52 -16.46 1.11 3.51
CA GLU A 52 -16.72 1.28 2.08
C GLU A 52 -16.23 0.06 1.29
N VAL A 53 -15.01 -0.41 1.57
CA VAL A 53 -14.47 -1.59 0.89
C VAL A 53 -15.17 -2.87 1.32
N ALA A 54 -15.42 -3.05 2.62
CA ALA A 54 -16.11 -4.24 3.14
C ALA A 54 -17.52 -4.41 2.56
N SER A 55 -18.21 -3.31 2.24
CA SER A 55 -19.54 -3.33 1.59
C SER A 55 -19.55 -4.05 0.24
N THR A 56 -18.38 -4.21 -0.41
CA THR A 56 -18.24 -4.90 -1.69
C THR A 56 -18.06 -6.42 -1.57
N GLY A 57 -17.86 -6.93 -0.35
CA GLY A 57 -17.54 -8.34 -0.10
C GLY A 57 -16.12 -8.76 -0.53
N ARG A 58 -15.26 -7.82 -0.92
CA ARG A 58 -13.90 -8.08 -1.41
C ARG A 58 -12.88 -8.08 -0.26
N ALA A 59 -12.65 -9.26 0.32
CA ALA A 59 -11.68 -9.44 1.41
C ALA A 59 -10.25 -9.01 1.03
N ASP A 60 -9.85 -9.25 -0.22
CA ASP A 60 -8.56 -8.82 -0.78
C ASP A 60 -8.39 -7.29 -0.72
N LEU A 61 -9.45 -6.54 -1.03
CA LEU A 61 -9.40 -5.08 -0.96
C LEU A 61 -9.38 -4.58 0.50
N VAL A 62 -10.06 -5.28 1.43
CA VAL A 62 -9.97 -4.96 2.86
C VAL A 62 -8.54 -5.19 3.34
N ALA A 63 -7.89 -6.28 2.92
CA ALA A 63 -6.50 -6.57 3.25
C ALA A 63 -5.56 -5.44 2.79
N ARG A 64 -5.78 -4.87 1.60
CA ARG A 64 -5.02 -3.70 1.12
C ARG A 64 -5.16 -2.46 1.99
N ILE A 65 -6.37 -2.18 2.49
CA ILE A 65 -6.61 -1.07 3.40
C ILE A 65 -5.88 -1.29 4.74
N GLU A 66 -5.94 -2.50 5.30
CA GLU A 66 -5.21 -2.86 6.52
C GLU A 66 -3.69 -2.77 6.34
N MET A 67 -3.17 -3.22 5.20
CA MET A 67 -1.74 -3.09 4.88
C MET A 67 -1.29 -1.63 4.77
N LEU A 68 -2.10 -0.75 4.17
CA LEU A 68 -1.77 0.67 4.11
C LEU A 68 -1.70 1.28 5.52
N ARG A 69 -2.59 0.87 6.42
CA ARG A 69 -2.53 1.24 7.84
C ARG A 69 -1.29 0.71 8.55
N CYS A 70 -0.81 -0.47 8.18
CA CYS A 70 0.45 -1.00 8.70
C CYS A 70 1.65 -0.23 8.14
N ALA A 71 1.64 0.10 6.86
CA ALA A 71 2.69 0.88 6.22
C ALA A 71 2.87 2.26 6.86
N THR A 72 1.79 2.94 7.24
CA THR A 72 1.88 4.25 7.93
C THR A 72 2.47 4.13 9.35
N ARG A 73 2.26 2.99 10.05
CA ARG A 73 2.95 2.69 11.32
C ARG A 73 4.45 2.50 11.10
N VAL A 74 4.84 1.69 10.11
CA VAL A 74 6.25 1.48 9.74
C VAL A 74 6.92 2.80 9.35
N ALA A 75 6.23 3.65 8.58
CA ALA A 75 6.71 4.99 8.24
C ALA A 75 6.93 5.90 9.45
N ALA A 76 6.13 5.72 10.51
CA ALA A 76 6.28 6.40 11.80
C ALA A 76 7.22 5.66 12.77
N LEU A 77 7.95 4.64 12.31
CA LEU A 77 8.84 3.78 13.11
C LEU A 77 8.14 3.02 14.25
N VAL A 78 6.84 2.77 14.10
CA VAL A 78 6.04 1.93 15.00
C VAL A 78 6.02 0.51 14.43
N PHE A 79 6.80 -0.38 15.04
CA PHE A 79 6.96 -1.77 14.59
C PHE A 79 6.06 -2.71 15.40
N GLU A 80 4.85 -2.90 14.92
CA GLU A 80 3.86 -3.81 15.52
C GLU A 80 3.47 -4.89 14.51
N LEU A 81 2.83 -5.96 15.01
CA LEU A 81 2.19 -6.93 14.15
C LEU A 81 1.06 -6.22 13.37
N CYS A 82 1.00 -6.42 12.05
CA CYS A 82 -0.08 -5.92 11.20
C CYS A 82 -1.39 -6.72 11.46
N SER A 83 -1.87 -6.76 12.69
CA SER A 83 -2.95 -7.67 13.15
C SER A 83 -4.23 -7.58 12.31
N GLY A 84 -4.58 -6.39 11.82
CA GLY A 84 -5.71 -6.21 10.90
C GLY A 84 -5.55 -6.95 9.57
N PHE A 85 -4.32 -7.04 9.04
CA PHE A 85 -4.01 -7.85 7.87
C PHE A 85 -3.87 -9.33 8.21
N GLU A 86 -3.31 -9.69 9.38
CA GLU A 86 -3.12 -11.10 9.77
C GLU A 86 -4.44 -11.89 9.77
N ALA A 87 -5.53 -11.26 10.23
CA ALA A 87 -6.87 -11.86 10.19
C ALA A 87 -7.37 -12.15 8.75
N LEU A 88 -6.76 -11.53 7.74
CA LEU A 88 -7.11 -11.63 6.32
C LEU A 88 -6.03 -12.36 5.50
N ALA A 89 -4.91 -12.76 6.11
CA ALA A 89 -3.73 -13.24 5.41
C ALA A 89 -3.97 -14.52 4.60
N ALA A 90 -4.93 -15.36 5.03
CA ALA A 90 -5.31 -16.58 4.32
C ALA A 90 -5.96 -16.30 2.95
N ASP A 91 -6.65 -15.17 2.82
CA ASP A 91 -7.33 -14.73 1.60
C ASP A 91 -6.48 -13.73 0.78
N ALA A 92 -5.29 -13.40 1.27
CA ALA A 92 -4.40 -12.43 0.65
C ALA A 92 -3.67 -13.03 -0.56
N THR A 93 -3.59 -12.25 -1.63
CA THR A 93 -2.82 -12.59 -2.83
C THR A 93 -1.32 -12.73 -2.51
N PRO A 94 -0.54 -13.46 -3.33
CA PRO A 94 0.91 -13.58 -3.13
C PRO A 94 1.62 -12.21 -3.05
N ALA A 95 1.15 -11.21 -3.79
CA ALA A 95 1.70 -9.86 -3.74
C ALA A 95 1.45 -9.15 -2.40
N GLU A 96 0.30 -9.37 -1.79
CA GLU A 96 -0.05 -8.79 -0.49
C GLU A 96 0.74 -9.48 0.64
N GLN A 97 0.92 -10.81 0.56
CA GLN A 97 1.78 -11.55 1.48
C GLN A 97 3.25 -11.09 1.38
N ALA A 98 3.77 -10.92 0.16
CA ALA A 98 5.12 -10.38 -0.07
C ALA A 98 5.27 -8.97 0.50
N TYR A 99 4.27 -8.11 0.33
CA TYR A 99 4.29 -6.77 0.88
C TYR A 99 4.22 -6.75 2.41
N ALA A 100 3.43 -7.64 3.03
CA ALA A 100 3.41 -7.81 4.48
C ALA A 100 4.77 -8.28 5.03
N ARG A 101 5.43 -9.25 4.35
CA ARG A 101 6.81 -9.65 4.69
C ARG A 101 7.79 -8.49 4.56
N TYR A 102 7.66 -7.67 3.50
CA TYR A 102 8.46 -6.46 3.31
C TYR A 102 8.27 -5.45 4.45
N LEU A 103 7.03 -5.12 4.81
CA LEU A 103 6.73 -4.22 5.92
C LEU A 103 7.22 -4.74 7.27
N ALA A 104 7.32 -6.06 7.44
CA ALA A 104 7.88 -6.68 8.64
C ALA A 104 9.42 -6.78 8.64
N GLY A 105 10.09 -6.27 7.60
CA GLY A 105 11.54 -6.41 7.42
C GLY A 105 12.02 -7.82 7.08
N ARG A 106 11.12 -8.71 6.62
CA ARG A 106 11.35 -10.14 6.36
C ARG A 106 11.24 -10.53 4.89
N ALA A 107 11.23 -9.56 3.96
CA ALA A 107 11.18 -9.87 2.53
C ALA A 107 12.40 -10.71 2.10
N GLN A 108 12.14 -11.67 1.22
CA GLN A 108 13.13 -12.53 0.60
C GLN A 108 13.38 -12.10 -0.86
N ALA A 109 14.43 -12.62 -1.49
CA ALA A 109 14.75 -12.28 -2.89
C ALA A 109 13.60 -12.63 -3.86
N GLU A 110 12.88 -13.72 -3.59
CA GLU A 110 11.69 -14.15 -4.33
C GLU A 110 10.52 -13.16 -4.26
N ASP A 111 10.41 -12.38 -3.17
CA ASP A 111 9.35 -11.38 -3.01
C ASP A 111 9.53 -10.20 -3.97
N ALA A 112 10.75 -9.94 -4.44
CA ALA A 112 11.07 -8.75 -5.20
C ALA A 112 10.21 -8.58 -6.46
N ALA A 113 9.89 -9.68 -7.15
CA ALA A 113 9.02 -9.62 -8.34
C ALA A 113 7.57 -9.24 -8.00
N LEU A 114 7.13 -9.55 -6.78
CA LEU A 114 5.77 -9.35 -6.29
C LEU A 114 5.59 -7.97 -5.63
N LEU A 115 6.67 -7.35 -5.16
CA LEU A 115 6.60 -6.03 -4.54
C LEU A 115 6.25 -4.93 -5.55
N PRO A 116 5.64 -3.82 -5.07
CA PRO A 116 5.49 -2.61 -5.86
C PRO A 116 6.84 -2.19 -6.46
N PRO A 117 6.89 -1.74 -7.74
CA PRO A 117 8.15 -1.42 -8.43
C PRO A 117 9.09 -0.53 -7.63
N VAL A 118 8.51 0.43 -6.90
CA VAL A 118 9.22 1.38 -6.04
C VAL A 118 10.03 0.71 -4.92
N HIS A 119 9.62 -0.45 -4.42
CA HIS A 119 10.28 -1.13 -3.29
C HIS A 119 11.22 -2.27 -3.71
N ARG A 120 11.25 -2.65 -5.00
CA ARG A 120 11.97 -3.85 -5.46
C ARG A 120 13.48 -3.76 -5.23
N SER A 121 14.09 -2.63 -5.60
CA SER A 121 15.54 -2.39 -5.48
C SER A 121 16.03 -2.47 -4.02
N LEU A 122 15.21 -2.00 -3.08
CA LEU A 122 15.47 -2.07 -1.64
C LEU A 122 15.34 -3.49 -1.07
N ALA A 123 14.41 -4.28 -1.61
CA ALA A 123 14.22 -5.65 -1.15
C ALA A 123 15.41 -6.55 -1.55
N ILE A 124 15.94 -6.36 -2.76
CA ILE A 124 17.07 -7.15 -3.30
C ILE A 124 18.45 -6.62 -2.92
N GLY A 125 18.57 -5.37 -2.48
CA GLY A 125 19.86 -4.78 -2.08
C GLY A 125 20.84 -4.55 -3.23
N THR A 126 20.36 -4.30 -4.45
CA THR A 126 21.22 -4.08 -5.64
C THR A 126 21.84 -2.69 -5.71
N VAL A 127 21.35 -1.74 -4.92
CA VAL A 127 21.84 -0.36 -4.81
C VAL A 127 21.99 -0.01 -3.33
N SER A 128 22.78 1.02 -3.02
CA SER A 128 22.89 1.48 -1.64
C SER A 128 21.51 1.93 -1.11
N PRO A 129 21.22 1.73 0.19
CA PRO A 129 19.96 2.16 0.80
C PRO A 129 19.64 3.64 0.54
N GLU A 130 20.66 4.52 0.58
CA GLU A 130 20.52 5.96 0.35
C GLU A 130 20.10 6.28 -1.08
N ALA A 131 20.74 5.63 -2.07
CA ALA A 131 20.44 5.84 -3.48
C ALA A 131 19.02 5.34 -3.82
N ALA A 132 18.63 4.21 -3.25
CA ALA A 132 17.27 3.70 -3.39
C ALA A 132 16.22 4.63 -2.77
N LEU A 133 16.46 5.15 -1.56
CA LEU A 133 15.56 6.11 -0.90
C LEU A 133 15.46 7.42 -1.71
N ALA A 134 16.56 7.92 -2.25
CA ALA A 134 16.58 9.13 -3.06
C ALA A 134 15.77 9.00 -4.36
N ALA A 135 15.71 7.79 -4.94
CA ALA A 135 14.92 7.51 -6.14
C ALA A 135 13.40 7.48 -5.91
N LEU A 136 12.94 7.35 -4.66
CA LEU A 136 11.51 7.32 -4.33
C LEU A 136 10.92 8.74 -4.34
N THR A 137 10.05 9.04 -5.29
CA THR A 137 9.42 10.37 -5.41
C THR A 137 8.21 10.56 -4.49
N ASP A 138 7.44 9.50 -4.23
CA ASP A 138 6.32 9.53 -3.30
C ASP A 138 6.83 9.61 -1.84
N PRO A 139 6.49 10.68 -1.07
CA PRO A 139 7.02 10.87 0.27
C PRO A 139 6.65 9.74 1.23
N LEU A 140 5.42 9.24 1.15
CA LEU A 140 4.97 8.14 2.02
C LEU A 140 5.77 6.86 1.71
N SER A 141 5.89 6.49 0.44
CA SER A 141 6.68 5.34 0.00
C SER A 141 8.14 5.45 0.45
N ARG A 142 8.72 6.65 0.42
CA ARG A 142 10.07 6.92 0.93
C ARG A 142 10.17 6.69 2.45
N LEU A 143 9.21 7.19 3.22
CA LEU A 143 9.17 6.97 4.67
C LEU A 143 8.97 5.50 5.04
N VAL A 144 8.07 4.79 4.34
CA VAL A 144 7.87 3.35 4.51
C VAL A 144 9.16 2.59 4.26
N ALA A 145 9.83 2.89 3.14
CA ALA A 145 11.11 2.29 2.80
C ALA A 145 12.20 2.55 3.86
N ALA A 146 12.29 3.77 4.37
CA ALA A 146 13.21 4.13 5.44
C ALA A 146 12.88 3.37 6.74
N GLY A 147 11.59 3.24 7.08
CA GLY A 147 11.13 2.45 8.22
C GLY A 147 11.48 0.97 8.10
N VAL A 148 11.33 0.38 6.92
CA VAL A 148 11.74 -1.02 6.67
C VAL A 148 13.26 -1.20 6.81
N LEU A 149 14.07 -0.26 6.31
CA LEU A 149 15.52 -0.28 6.50
C LEU A 149 15.91 -0.18 7.97
N MET A 150 15.24 0.69 8.73
CA MET A 150 15.44 0.84 10.17
C MET A 150 15.09 -0.45 10.92
N GLN A 151 13.96 -1.08 10.60
CA GLN A 151 13.53 -2.34 11.21
C GLN A 151 14.51 -3.49 10.94
N ARG A 152 15.18 -3.46 9.78
CA ARG A 152 16.22 -4.42 9.39
C ARG A 152 17.60 -4.13 10.00
N GLY A 153 17.76 -3.01 10.71
CA GLY A 153 19.06 -2.54 11.20
C GLY A 153 20.02 -2.11 10.07
N GLN A 154 19.47 -1.71 8.93
CA GLN A 154 20.20 -1.33 7.70
C GLN A 154 20.11 0.16 7.38
N ALA A 155 19.49 0.96 8.26
CA ALA A 155 19.52 2.41 8.13
C ALA A 155 20.92 2.92 8.48
N SER A 156 21.52 3.76 7.64
CA SER A 156 22.77 4.43 8.00
C SER A 156 22.51 5.55 9.02
N PRO A 157 23.38 5.70 10.03
CA PRO A 157 23.42 6.93 10.80
C PRO A 157 23.92 8.05 9.89
N ALA A 158 23.20 9.17 9.88
CA ALA A 158 23.56 10.36 9.09
C ALA A 158 24.95 10.89 9.42
#